data_AF-A0A517VJQ7-F1
#
_entry.id   AF-A0A517VJQ7-F1
#
_cell.length_a   1.000
_cell.length_b   1.000
_cell.length_c   1.000
_cell.angle_alpha   90.00
_cell.angle_beta   90.00
_cell.angle_gamma   90.00
#
_symmetry.space_group_name_H-M   'P 1'
#
loop_
_entity.id
_entity.type
_entity.pdbx_description
1 polymer ?
#
loop_
_entity_poly.entity_id
_entity_poly.type
_entity_poly.pdbx_seq_one_letter_code
_entity_poly.pdbx_strand_id
1 'polypeptide(L)'
;MNHDPADLALTIKTIESIVPDGYGRMSIPSETDEELQEQIKIALQFENRKDVLLNQHGIDNLLKFVERMASECMRESRFQDCLYAAQSLELLLCQPDTDEHPLMVALTLIHDAYFRLPEPRPEFDAAQLPHFCAKWDRFDQEKSSKAVHFRIREEPEGPRYICYW
;
A
#
# COMPACT_ATOMS: atom_id res chain seq x y z
N MET A 1 -22.48 0.82 -22.13
CA MET A 1 -21.86 1.26 -20.87
C MET A 1 -21.64 2.75 -20.99
N ASN A 2 -22.45 3.56 -20.31
CA ASN A 2 -22.24 5.00 -20.25
C ASN A 2 -21.19 5.23 -19.15
N HIS A 3 -19.96 5.55 -19.53
CA HIS A 3 -19.02 6.15 -18.59
C HIS A 3 -19.51 7.57 -18.31
N ASP A 4 -19.76 7.89 -17.04
CA ASP A 4 -20.12 9.25 -16.65
C ASP A 4 -18.94 10.17 -17.01
N PRO A 5 -19.14 11.30 -17.71
CA PRO A 5 -18.05 12.22 -18.04
C PRO A 5 -17.24 12.69 -16.81
N ALA A 6 -17.81 12.63 -15.61
CA ALA A 6 -17.09 12.89 -14.36
C ALA A 6 -16.06 11.79 -14.04
N ASP A 7 -16.37 10.52 -14.27
CA ASP A 7 -15.46 9.39 -14.07
C ASP A 7 -14.30 9.46 -15.06
N LEU A 8 -14.58 9.80 -16.33
CA LEU A 8 -13.54 9.93 -17.35
C LEU A 8 -12.58 11.09 -17.04
N ALA A 9 -13.08 12.23 -16.59
CA ALA A 9 -12.26 13.37 -16.21
C ALA A 9 -11.38 13.07 -14.99
N LEU A 10 -11.92 12.34 -14.01
CA LEU A 10 -11.15 11.86 -12.86
C LEU A 10 -10.08 10.87 -13.30
N THR A 11 -10.40 9.87 -14.12
CA THR A 11 -9.42 8.92 -14.65
C THR A 11 -8.31 9.63 -15.45
N ILE A 12 -8.64 10.60 -16.30
CA ILE A 12 -7.65 11.38 -17.05
C ILE A 12 -6.74 12.15 -16.11
N LYS A 13 -7.29 12.87 -15.11
CA LYS A 13 -6.50 13.60 -14.11
C LYS A 13 -5.59 12.65 -13.31
N THR A 14 -6.05 11.45 -13.00
CA THR A 14 -5.26 10.44 -12.29
C THR A 14 -4.16 9.85 -13.17
N ILE A 15 -4.40 9.67 -14.47
CA ILE A 15 -3.35 9.29 -15.42
C ILE A 15 -2.30 10.40 -15.54
N GLU A 16 -2.73 11.66 -15.59
CA GLU A 16 -1.85 12.83 -15.67
C GLU A 16 -1.04 13.06 -14.38
N SER A 17 -1.54 12.63 -13.20
CA SER A 17 -0.78 12.71 -11.95
C SER A 17 0.28 11.62 -11.82
N ILE A 18 0.15 10.53 -12.59
CA ILE A 18 1.14 9.45 -12.71
C ILE A 18 2.05 9.72 -13.93
N VAL A 19 2.31 10.99 -14.25
CA VAL A 19 3.25 11.34 -15.31
C VAL A 19 4.68 11.09 -14.84
N PRO A 20 5.48 10.35 -15.62
CA PRO A 20 6.89 10.17 -15.31
C PRO A 20 7.64 11.52 -15.30
N ASP A 21 8.57 11.66 -14.37
CA ASP A 21 9.55 12.75 -14.37
C ASP A 21 10.47 12.66 -15.60
N GLY A 22 11.40 13.61 -15.72
CA GLY A 22 12.38 13.64 -16.82
C GLY A 22 13.29 12.40 -16.91
N TYR A 23 13.20 11.46 -15.97
CA TYR A 23 13.94 10.20 -15.92
C TYR A 23 13.03 8.97 -16.05
N GLY A 24 11.75 9.15 -16.38
CA GLY A 24 10.80 8.05 -16.54
C GLY A 24 10.28 7.48 -15.22
N ARG A 25 10.36 8.22 -14.10
CA ARG A 25 9.91 7.77 -12.78
C ARG A 25 8.67 8.52 -12.29
N MET A 26 7.76 7.82 -11.66
CA MET A 26 6.48 8.33 -11.17
C MET A 26 6.62 8.78 -9.70
N SER A 27 6.09 9.96 -9.39
CA SER A 27 6.09 10.51 -8.02
C SER A 27 4.92 10.05 -7.17
N ILE A 28 3.88 9.46 -7.77
CA ILE A 28 2.56 9.17 -7.17
C ILE A 28 2.22 10.24 -6.10
N PRO A 29 1.95 11.48 -6.54
CA PRO A 29 1.65 12.58 -5.63
C PRO A 29 0.25 12.37 -5.05
N SER A 30 0.06 12.72 -3.78
CA SER A 30 -1.29 12.77 -3.23
C SER A 30 -1.52 13.99 -2.35
N GLU A 31 -2.64 14.68 -2.61
CA GLU A 31 -3.20 15.67 -1.70
C GLU A 31 -4.20 14.99 -0.74
N THR A 32 -4.83 13.88 -1.16
CA THR A 32 -5.72 13.05 -0.32
C THR A 32 -5.46 11.54 -0.48
N ASP A 33 -6.05 10.72 0.40
CA ASP A 33 -5.93 9.26 0.37
C ASP A 33 -6.75 8.62 -0.77
N GLU A 34 -7.88 9.22 -1.12
CA GLU A 34 -8.73 8.74 -2.22
C GLU A 34 -8.01 8.89 -3.56
N GLU A 35 -7.35 10.03 -3.79
CA GLU A 35 -6.56 10.26 -4.99
C GLU A 35 -5.39 9.27 -5.07
N LEU A 36 -4.68 9.03 -3.95
CA LEU A 36 -3.59 8.07 -3.88
C LEU A 36 -4.07 6.65 -4.21
N GLN A 37 -5.19 6.24 -3.62
CA GLN A 37 -5.76 4.92 -3.82
C GLN A 37 -6.17 4.69 -5.29
N GLU A 38 -6.70 5.71 -5.96
CA GLU A 38 -7.05 5.60 -7.37
C GLU A 38 -5.79 5.48 -8.25
N GLN A 39 -4.74 6.22 -7.92
CA GLN A 39 -3.45 6.09 -8.61
C GLN A 39 -2.84 4.70 -8.44
N ILE A 40 -2.93 4.12 -7.23
CA ILE A 40 -2.48 2.74 -6.97
C ILE A 40 -3.28 1.73 -7.80
N LYS A 41 -4.60 1.86 -7.86
CA LYS A 41 -5.45 0.98 -8.67
C LYS A 41 -5.07 1.02 -10.15
N ILE A 42 -4.85 2.22 -10.69
CA ILE A 42 -4.41 2.40 -12.08
C ILE A 42 -3.03 1.77 -12.28
N ALA A 43 -2.07 2.03 -11.39
CA ALA A 43 -0.73 1.45 -11.44
C ALA A 43 -0.75 -0.10 -11.43
N LEU A 44 -1.69 -0.71 -10.70
CA LEU A 44 -1.86 -2.16 -10.63
C LEU A 44 -2.48 -2.79 -11.89
N GLN A 45 -3.13 -1.99 -12.75
CA GLN A 45 -3.70 -2.45 -14.02
C GLN A 45 -2.65 -2.64 -15.13
N PHE A 46 -1.46 -2.04 -14.99
CA PHE A 46 -0.39 -2.22 -15.97
C PHE A 46 0.12 -3.67 -15.96
N GLU A 47 0.14 -4.31 -17.14
CA GLU A 47 0.51 -5.73 -17.30
C GLU A 47 1.93 -6.02 -16.77
N ASN A 48 2.84 -5.06 -16.90
CA ASN A 48 4.18 -5.16 -16.36
C ASN A 48 4.40 -4.06 -15.31
N ARG A 49 4.17 -4.42 -14.05
CA ARG A 49 4.27 -3.51 -12.89
C ARG A 49 5.67 -2.93 -12.67
N LYS A 50 6.69 -3.49 -13.34
CA LYS A 50 8.06 -2.96 -13.38
C LYS A 50 8.20 -1.70 -14.25
N ASP A 51 7.21 -1.42 -15.09
CA ASP A 51 7.17 -0.20 -15.92
C ASP A 51 6.67 1.01 -15.10
N VAL A 52 6.08 0.76 -13.92
CA VAL A 52 5.76 1.77 -12.91
C VAL A 52 6.99 1.96 -12.01
N LEU A 53 7.99 2.68 -12.49
CA LEU A 53 9.18 3.00 -11.70
C LEU A 53 8.89 4.20 -10.81
N LEU A 54 9.01 4.04 -9.50
CA LEU A 54 8.78 5.12 -8.53
C LEU A 54 10.06 5.91 -8.30
N ASN A 55 9.91 7.22 -8.10
CA ASN A 55 10.96 8.00 -7.46
C ASN A 55 10.85 7.91 -5.92
N GLN A 56 11.81 8.49 -5.21
CA GLN A 56 11.83 8.45 -3.74
C GLN A 56 10.54 9.02 -3.12
N HIS A 57 9.97 10.07 -3.71
CA HIS A 57 8.72 10.66 -3.21
C HIS A 57 7.56 9.68 -3.32
N GLY A 58 7.46 8.95 -4.44
CA GLY A 58 6.45 7.91 -4.62
C GLY A 58 6.61 6.76 -3.61
N ILE A 59 7.85 6.32 -3.36
CA ILE A 59 8.15 5.32 -2.34
C ILE A 59 7.70 5.80 -0.96
N ASP A 60 8.10 7.00 -0.55
CA ASP A 60 7.75 7.56 0.77
C ASP A 60 6.24 7.73 0.94
N ASN A 61 5.52 8.14 -0.12
CA ASN A 61 4.07 8.30 -0.09
C ASN A 61 3.37 6.96 0.09
N LEU A 62 3.78 5.91 -0.64
CA LEU A 62 3.20 4.58 -0.51
C LEU A 62 3.46 3.98 0.88
N LEU A 63 4.67 4.15 1.44
CA LEU A 63 4.99 3.67 2.79
C LEU A 63 4.10 4.37 3.85
N LYS A 64 3.96 5.69 3.78
CA LYS A 64 3.06 6.45 4.67
C LYS A 64 1.60 6.04 4.52
N PHE A 65 1.18 5.72 3.30
CA PHE A 65 -0.17 5.23 3.04
C PHE A 65 -0.40 3.85 3.63
N VAL A 66 0.58 2.93 3.54
CA VAL A 66 0.53 1.63 4.23
C VAL A 66 0.35 1.81 5.74
N GLU A 67 1.15 2.69 6.38
CA GLU A 67 1.01 3.00 7.82
C GLU A 67 -0.40 3.47 8.17
N ARG A 68 -0.94 4.39 7.36
CA ARG A 68 -2.26 4.98 7.60
C ARG A 68 -3.38 3.95 7.44
N MET A 69 -3.40 3.23 6.32
CA MET A 69 -4.42 2.23 6.04
C MET A 69 -4.37 1.06 7.04
N ALA A 70 -3.19 0.62 7.46
CA ALA A 70 -3.07 -0.36 8.53
C ALA A 70 -3.62 0.19 9.87
N SER A 71 -3.38 1.48 10.16
CA SER A 71 -3.94 2.13 11.36
C SER A 71 -5.46 2.22 11.30
N GLU A 72 -6.06 2.58 10.16
CA GLU A 72 -7.52 2.57 9.98
C GLU A 72 -8.10 1.16 10.09
N CYS A 73 -7.42 0.16 9.50
CA CYS A 73 -7.78 -1.25 9.63
C CYS A 73 -7.82 -1.67 11.11
N MET A 74 -6.86 -1.21 11.93
CA MET A 74 -6.85 -1.47 13.37
C MET A 74 -8.00 -0.77 14.12
N ARG A 75 -8.36 0.46 13.74
CA ARG A 75 -9.43 1.24 14.41
C ARG A 75 -10.82 0.69 14.11
N GLU A 76 -11.10 0.43 12.84
CA GLU A 76 -12.45 0.09 12.38
C GLU A 76 -12.60 -1.39 12.03
N SER A 77 -11.53 -2.18 12.06
CA SER A 77 -11.53 -3.61 11.71
C SER A 77 -12.10 -3.89 10.31
N ARG A 78 -11.79 -3.01 9.34
CA ARG A 78 -12.23 -3.16 7.95
C ARG A 78 -11.14 -3.81 7.12
N PHE A 79 -11.44 -4.98 6.55
CA PHE A 79 -10.52 -5.66 5.63
C PHE A 79 -10.12 -4.78 4.43
N GLN A 80 -11.02 -3.90 3.97
CA GLN A 80 -10.76 -3.02 2.85
C GLN A 80 -9.53 -2.13 3.05
N ASP A 81 -9.30 -1.64 4.27
CA ASP A 81 -8.13 -0.80 4.59
C ASP A 81 -6.85 -1.65 4.58
N CYS A 82 -6.92 -2.87 5.13
CA CYS A 82 -5.82 -3.83 5.03
C CYS A 82 -5.51 -4.22 3.57
N LEU A 83 -6.52 -4.32 2.69
CA LEU A 83 -6.36 -4.56 1.26
C LEU A 83 -5.68 -3.37 0.56
N TYR A 84 -6.04 -2.14 0.90
CA TYR A 84 -5.38 -0.95 0.35
C TYR A 84 -3.91 -0.87 0.75
N ALA A 85 -3.58 -1.21 2.00
CA ALA A 85 -2.19 -1.33 2.43
C ALA A 85 -1.43 -2.41 1.63
N ALA A 86 -2.04 -3.58 1.40
CA ALA A 86 -1.45 -4.65 0.60
C ALA A 86 -1.20 -4.25 -0.87
N GLN A 87 -2.13 -3.50 -1.47
CA GLN A 87 -2.01 -2.97 -2.83
C GLN A 87 -0.83 -2.01 -2.98
N SER A 88 -0.60 -1.13 -2.01
CA SER A 88 0.57 -0.25 -2.02
C SER A 88 1.87 -1.03 -1.87
N LEU A 89 1.89 -2.04 -0.99
CA LEU A 89 3.07 -2.88 -0.82
C LEU A 89 3.38 -3.72 -2.07
N GLU A 90 2.38 -4.17 -2.83
CA GLU A 90 2.57 -4.83 -4.12
C GLU A 90 3.37 -3.95 -5.10
N LEU A 91 3.05 -2.66 -5.19
CA LEU A 91 3.79 -1.72 -6.06
C LEU A 91 5.22 -1.49 -5.58
N LEU A 92 5.41 -1.37 -4.25
CA LEU A 92 6.73 -1.22 -3.64
C LEU A 92 7.61 -2.46 -3.86
N LEU A 93 7.04 -3.67 -3.78
CA LEU A 93 7.75 -4.93 -4.04
C LEU A 93 8.15 -5.10 -5.51
N CYS A 94 7.53 -4.38 -6.44
CA CYS A 94 7.86 -4.40 -7.86
C CYS A 94 9.03 -3.46 -8.21
N GLN A 95 9.45 -2.58 -7.29
CA GLN A 95 10.49 -1.60 -7.55
C GLN A 95 11.89 -2.25 -7.55
N PRO A 96 12.75 -1.92 -8.53
CA PRO A 96 14.14 -2.35 -8.51
C PRO A 96 14.89 -1.68 -7.34
N ASP A 97 15.87 -2.39 -6.78
CA ASP A 97 16.82 -1.87 -5.78
C ASP A 97 16.15 -1.23 -4.53
N THR A 98 14.92 -1.61 -4.20
CA THR A 98 14.25 -1.12 -3.00
C THR A 98 14.82 -1.78 -1.75
N ASP A 99 15.05 -0.95 -0.73
CA ASP A 99 15.55 -1.41 0.56
C ASP A 99 14.59 -2.44 1.16
N GLU A 100 15.15 -3.56 1.62
CA GLU A 100 14.39 -4.67 2.20
C GLU A 100 13.76 -4.28 3.54
N HIS A 101 14.39 -3.38 4.31
CA HIS A 101 13.93 -3.04 5.65
C HIS A 101 12.55 -2.32 5.64
N PRO A 102 12.33 -1.23 4.89
CA PRO A 102 11.00 -0.61 4.80
C PRO A 102 9.90 -1.56 4.30
N LEU A 103 10.22 -2.43 3.34
CA LEU A 103 9.28 -3.44 2.83
C LEU A 103 8.89 -4.46 3.90
N MET A 104 9.87 -4.87 4.72
CA MET A 104 9.63 -5.75 5.86
C MET A 104 8.77 -5.08 6.92
N VAL A 105 9.05 -3.82 7.28
CA VAL A 105 8.24 -3.04 8.22
C VAL A 105 6.79 -2.94 7.73
N ALA A 106 6.58 -2.60 6.46
CA ALA A 106 5.26 -2.53 5.83
C ALA A 106 4.52 -3.87 5.90
N LEU A 107 5.19 -4.99 5.58
CA LEU A 107 4.61 -6.33 5.64
C LEU A 107 4.19 -6.72 7.06
N THR A 108 5.05 -6.47 8.05
CA THR A 108 4.75 -6.74 9.46
C THR A 108 3.56 -5.91 9.96
N LEU A 109 3.43 -4.67 9.50
CA LEU A 109 2.30 -3.80 9.82
C LEU A 109 0.98 -4.37 9.31
N ILE A 110 0.95 -4.75 8.03
CA ILE A 110 -0.23 -5.33 7.40
C ILE A 110 -0.60 -6.65 8.09
N HIS A 111 0.41 -7.45 8.47
CA HIS A 111 0.20 -8.67 9.22
C HIS A 111 -0.44 -8.40 10.60
N ASP A 112 0.12 -7.48 11.39
CA ASP A 112 -0.46 -7.14 12.70
C ASP A 112 -1.89 -6.61 12.58
N ALA A 113 -2.16 -5.72 11.62
CA ALA A 113 -3.50 -5.17 11.38
C ALA A 113 -4.49 -6.25 10.92
N TYR A 114 -4.10 -7.12 9.99
CA TYR A 114 -4.94 -8.19 9.46
C TYR A 114 -5.34 -9.20 10.54
N PHE A 115 -4.42 -9.59 11.42
CA PHE A 115 -4.72 -10.58 12.46
C PHE A 115 -5.63 -10.05 13.57
N ARG A 116 -5.82 -8.73 13.67
CA ARG A 116 -6.82 -8.09 14.54
C ARG A 116 -8.24 -8.14 13.98
N LEU A 117 -8.40 -8.43 12.68
CA LEU A 117 -9.72 -8.59 12.07
C LEU A 117 -10.49 -9.76 12.69
N PRO A 118 -11.82 -9.65 12.82
CA PRO A 118 -12.66 -10.73 13.32
C PRO A 118 -12.62 -11.94 12.38
N GLU A 119 -12.76 -13.13 12.95
CA GLU A 119 -12.86 -14.36 12.17
C GLU A 119 -14.30 -14.60 11.67
N PRO A 120 -14.49 -15.15 10.45
CA PRO A 120 -13.47 -15.55 9.49
C PRO A 120 -12.84 -14.36 8.75
N ARG A 121 -11.52 -14.37 8.60
CA ARG A 121 -10.78 -13.30 7.91
C ARG A 121 -10.83 -13.50 6.39
N PRO A 122 -11.10 -12.45 5.59
CA PRO A 122 -11.05 -12.54 4.12
C PRO A 122 -9.62 -12.80 3.63
N GLU A 123 -9.47 -13.45 2.47
CA GLU A 123 -8.17 -13.74 1.88
C GLU A 123 -7.74 -12.65 0.87
N PHE A 124 -6.43 -12.48 0.70
CA PHE A 124 -5.88 -11.66 -0.37
C PHE A 124 -5.87 -12.43 -1.69
N ASP A 125 -6.30 -11.78 -2.78
CA ASP A 125 -6.33 -12.40 -4.11
C ASP A 125 -4.93 -12.40 -4.76
N ALA A 126 -4.31 -13.57 -4.83
CA ALA A 126 -2.98 -13.75 -5.43
C ALA A 126 -2.94 -13.45 -6.94
N ALA A 127 -4.08 -13.47 -7.65
CA ALA A 127 -4.13 -13.04 -9.04
C ALA A 127 -3.98 -11.51 -9.15
N GLN A 128 -4.43 -10.77 -8.12
CA GLN A 128 -4.31 -9.31 -8.07
C GLN A 128 -2.98 -8.88 -7.43
N LEU A 129 -2.52 -9.60 -6.40
CA LEU A 129 -1.36 -9.23 -5.56
C LEU A 129 -0.29 -10.35 -5.51
N PRO A 130 0.24 -10.82 -6.65
CA PRO A 130 1.17 -11.95 -6.71
C PRO A 130 2.47 -11.76 -5.91
N HIS A 131 3.09 -10.57 -5.92
CA HIS A 131 4.36 -10.37 -5.23
C HIS A 131 4.15 -10.25 -3.71
N PHE A 132 3.11 -9.53 -3.31
CA PHE A 132 2.67 -9.42 -1.93
C PHE A 132 2.30 -10.78 -1.37
N CYS A 133 1.41 -11.54 -2.03
CA CYS A 133 1.01 -12.87 -1.55
C CYS A 133 2.22 -13.82 -1.45
N ALA A 134 3.15 -13.77 -2.42
CA ALA A 134 4.37 -14.58 -2.34
C ALA A 134 5.28 -14.23 -1.14
N LYS A 135 5.31 -12.95 -0.72
CA LYS A 135 6.02 -12.51 0.49
C LYS A 135 5.23 -12.83 1.75
N TRP A 136 3.91 -12.66 1.72
CA TRP A 136 2.98 -12.96 2.80
C TRP A 136 3.04 -14.44 3.22
N ASP A 137 2.99 -15.36 2.27
CA ASP A 137 3.02 -16.80 2.53
C ASP A 137 4.35 -17.29 3.14
N ARG A 138 5.42 -16.52 2.94
CA ARG A 138 6.76 -16.82 3.47
C ARG A 138 7.07 -16.01 4.73
N PHE A 139 6.14 -15.17 5.18
CA PHE A 139 6.36 -14.28 6.30
C PHE A 139 6.38 -15.07 7.61
N ASP A 140 7.50 -14.99 8.31
CA ASP A 140 7.71 -15.63 9.61
C ASP A 140 7.52 -14.59 10.72
N GLN A 141 6.31 -14.53 11.27
CA GLN A 141 5.93 -13.57 12.32
C GLN A 141 6.80 -13.71 13.58
N GLU A 142 7.25 -14.93 13.93
CA GLU A 142 8.09 -15.16 15.11
C GLU A 142 9.50 -14.56 14.94
N LYS A 143 10.04 -14.57 13.72
CA LYS A 143 11.31 -13.89 13.42
C LYS A 143 11.17 -12.39 13.35
N SER A 144 10.09 -11.89 12.75
CA SER A 144 9.85 -10.44 12.63
C SER A 144 9.52 -9.79 13.98
N SER A 145 8.82 -10.46 14.89
CA SER A 145 8.50 -9.93 16.22
C SER A 145 9.71 -9.64 17.11
N LYS A 146 10.89 -10.18 16.78
CA LYS A 146 12.16 -9.88 17.49
C LYS A 146 12.78 -8.54 17.06
N ALA A 147 12.36 -7.99 15.92
CA ALA A 147 12.77 -6.68 15.45
C ALA A 147 11.68 -5.64 15.77
N VAL A 148 12.10 -4.50 16.33
CA VAL A 148 11.17 -3.40 16.63
C VAL A 148 10.91 -2.62 15.34
N HIS A 149 9.87 -3.02 14.61
CA HIS A 149 9.50 -2.39 13.34
C HIS A 149 8.63 -1.13 13.51
N PHE A 150 7.78 -1.12 14.54
CA PHE A 150 6.86 -0.03 14.83
C PHE A 150 6.40 -0.09 16.29
N ARG A 151 5.73 0.98 16.73
CA ARG A 151 4.97 1.02 17.99
C ARG A 151 3.55 1.49 17.73
N ILE A 152 2.64 1.14 18.64
CA ILE A 152 1.25 1.64 18.62
C ILE A 152 1.16 2.80 19.62
N ARG A 153 0.53 3.91 19.19
CA ARG A 153 0.25 5.08 19.99
C ARG A 153 -1.25 5.38 19.96
N GLU A 154 -1.83 5.74 21.10
CA GLU A 154 -3.19 6.28 21.16
C GLU A 154 -3.21 7.75 20.73
N GLU A 155 -4.04 8.07 19.74
CA GLU A 155 -4.35 9.42 19.25
C GLU A 155 -5.84 9.72 19.46
N PRO A 156 -6.30 10.99 19.39
CA PRO A 156 -7.71 11.34 19.56
C PRO A 156 -8.67 10.58 18.64
N GLU A 157 -8.20 10.21 17.45
CA GLU A 157 -8.93 9.46 16.44
C GLU A 157 -8.86 7.93 16.65
N GLY A 158 -8.07 7.46 17.63
CA GLY A 158 -7.88 6.05 17.97
C GLY A 158 -6.41 5.60 17.85
N PRO A 159 -6.14 4.30 18.04
CA PRO A 159 -4.79 3.76 17.97
C PRO A 159 -4.19 3.97 16.58
N ARG A 160 -2.89 4.21 16.52
CA ARG A 160 -2.13 4.44 15.29
C ARG A 160 -0.77 3.77 15.36
N TYR A 161 -0.33 3.18 14.25
CA TYR A 161 1.04 2.71 14.10
C TYR A 161 2.00 3.87 13.86
N ILE A 162 3.17 3.81 14.48
CA ILE A 162 4.29 4.71 14.25
C ILE A 162 5.48 3.85 13.81
N CYS A 163 5.83 3.95 12.53
CA CYS A 163 6.82 3.09 11.89
C CYS A 163 8.24 3.64 12.01
N TYR A 164 9.22 2.74 12.09
CA TYR A 164 10.64 3.06 11.95
C TYR A 164 11.12 2.53 10.60
N TRP A 165 10.82 3.32 9.56
CA TRP A 165 11.25 3.07 8.18
C TRP A 165 12.76 3.03 8.04
#